data_AF-A0A515CRF4-F1
#
_entry.id   AF-A0A515CRF4-F1
#
_cell.length_a   1.000
_cell.length_b   1.000
_cell.length_c   1.000
_cell.angle_alpha   90.00
_cell.angle_beta   90.00
_cell.angle_gamma   90.00
#
_symmetry.space_group_name_H-M   'P 1'
#
loop_
_entity.id
_entity.type
_entity.pdbx_description
1 polymer ?
#
loop_
_entity_poly.entity_id
_entity_poly.type
_entity_poly.pdbx_seq_one_letter_code
_entity_poly.pdbx_strand_id
1 'polypeptide(L)'
;MKERTEKGELIIGKINDPRLIPGMNRIRSGSTQQFGKDWHKPDLTLTPPERHFYALEINGVWMWVNGCTHCNQNGEKMSYVTCDMHDRCQCCGIKRNDAIATPGGGLFGSRDANDVWGWTCQPCHEQQENDKRQAALARIVPDDEYRESDYWHESEAKCPYCNAEICTEEKDGADGESMECDECGNVFELTAEYSVSWTTVRVGGSDASK
;
A
#
# COMPACT_ATOMS: atom_id res chain seq x y z
N MET A 1 11.97 -11.29 -29.28
CA MET A 1 11.88 -10.47 -28.05
C MET A 1 10.66 -9.58 -28.22
N LYS A 2 9.71 -9.51 -27.27
CA LYS A 2 8.59 -8.56 -27.39
C LYS A 2 9.14 -7.14 -27.22
N GLU A 3 8.72 -6.22 -28.09
CA GLU A 3 9.09 -4.81 -27.97
C GLU A 3 8.52 -4.22 -26.67
N ARG A 4 9.29 -3.33 -26.05
CA ARG A 4 8.94 -2.72 -24.76
C ARG A 4 9.13 -1.20 -24.81
N THR A 5 8.36 -0.49 -24.00
CA THR A 5 8.56 0.93 -23.74
C THR A 5 9.82 1.17 -22.91
N GLU A 6 10.26 2.42 -22.78
CA GLU A 6 11.36 2.81 -21.89
C GLU A 6 11.10 2.43 -20.41
N LYS A 7 9.82 2.31 -20.03
CA LYS A 7 9.39 1.85 -18.70
C LYS A 7 9.26 0.33 -18.60
N GLY A 8 9.73 -0.40 -19.61
CA GLY A 8 9.68 -1.85 -19.65
C GLY A 8 8.28 -2.42 -19.90
N GLU A 9 7.30 -1.63 -20.35
CA GLU A 9 5.94 -2.12 -20.60
C GLU A 9 5.85 -2.81 -21.96
N LEU A 10 5.05 -3.87 -22.06
CA LEU A 10 4.90 -4.59 -23.33
C LEU A 10 4.16 -3.75 -24.37
N ILE A 11 4.77 -3.54 -25.54
CA ILE A 11 4.11 -2.94 -26.69
C ILE A 11 3.30 -4.03 -27.40
N ILE A 12 1.98 -3.83 -27.48
CA ILE A 12 1.04 -4.81 -28.04
C ILE A 12 0.93 -4.67 -29.55
N GLY A 13 0.78 -3.44 -30.03
CA GLY A 13 0.66 -3.17 -31.46
C GLY A 13 0.11 -1.78 -31.76
N LYS A 14 0.11 -1.40 -33.04
CA LYS A 14 -0.38 -0.11 -33.51
C LYS A 14 -1.90 0.04 -33.34
N ILE A 15 -2.34 1.23 -32.95
CA ILE A 15 -3.76 1.60 -32.98
C ILE A 15 -4.13 2.01 -34.40
N ASN A 16 -5.01 1.23 -35.03
CA ASN A 16 -5.50 1.50 -36.39
C ASN A 16 -6.78 2.34 -36.35
N ASP A 17 -6.68 3.59 -35.91
CA ASP A 17 -7.77 4.57 -35.98
C ASP A 17 -7.30 5.80 -36.77
N PRO A 18 -7.91 6.12 -37.93
CA PRO A 18 -7.47 7.22 -38.78
C PRO A 18 -7.68 8.61 -38.17
N ARG A 19 -8.46 8.71 -37.08
CA ARG A 19 -8.70 9.98 -36.36
C ARG A 19 -7.55 10.33 -35.42
N LEU A 20 -6.66 9.38 -35.12
CA LEU A 20 -5.50 9.62 -34.29
C LEU A 20 -4.41 10.32 -35.09
N ILE A 21 -4.00 11.51 -34.61
CA ILE A 21 -2.86 12.25 -35.13
C ILE A 21 -1.74 12.29 -34.09
N PRO A 22 -0.46 12.36 -34.49
CA PRO A 22 0.65 12.54 -33.55
C PRO A 22 0.49 13.83 -32.73
N GLY A 23 0.87 13.79 -31.45
CA GLY A 23 0.82 14.91 -30.52
C GLY A 23 -0.56 15.20 -29.91
N MET A 24 -1.57 14.34 -30.11
CA MET A 24 -2.85 14.50 -29.43
C MET A 24 -2.71 14.36 -27.91
N ASN A 25 -3.41 15.21 -27.17
CA ASN A 25 -3.52 15.03 -25.73
C ASN A 25 -4.39 13.80 -25.43
N ARG A 26 -3.83 12.85 -24.67
CA ARG A 26 -4.50 11.60 -24.27
C ARG A 26 -4.73 11.56 -22.78
N ILE A 27 -5.98 11.35 -22.40
CA ILE A 27 -6.46 11.24 -21.03
C ILE A 27 -6.91 9.80 -20.80
N ARG A 28 -6.40 9.18 -19.73
CA ARG A 28 -6.80 7.83 -19.33
C ARG A 28 -8.01 7.96 -18.40
N SER A 29 -9.12 7.31 -18.76
CA SER A 29 -10.36 7.31 -17.95
C SER A 29 -10.84 5.87 -17.75
N GLY A 30 -10.46 5.29 -16.61
CA GLY A 30 -10.66 3.86 -16.34
C GLY A 30 -10.02 2.99 -17.43
N SER A 31 -10.84 2.17 -18.09
CA SER A 31 -10.43 1.34 -19.24
C SER A 31 -10.44 2.09 -20.58
N THR A 32 -11.04 3.28 -20.68
CA THR A 32 -11.16 4.01 -21.95
C THR A 32 -10.00 4.99 -22.19
N GLN A 33 -9.70 5.24 -23.46
CA GLN A 33 -8.70 6.22 -23.89
C GLN A 33 -9.41 7.40 -24.53
N GLN A 34 -9.35 8.56 -23.88
CA GLN A 34 -9.97 9.78 -24.35
C GLN A 34 -8.89 10.68 -24.97
N PHE A 35 -9.21 11.33 -26.07
CA PHE A 35 -8.32 12.27 -26.75
C PHE A 35 -9.02 13.60 -26.92
N GLY A 36 -8.27 14.69 -26.69
CA GLY A 36 -8.78 16.05 -26.78
C GLY A 36 -8.29 16.94 -25.64
N LYS A 37 -8.75 18.19 -25.63
CA LYS A 37 -8.36 19.18 -24.61
C LYS A 37 -9.20 19.11 -23.34
N ASP A 38 -10.46 18.72 -23.46
CA ASP A 38 -11.43 18.66 -22.36
C ASP A 38 -11.80 17.20 -22.06
N TRP A 39 -11.60 16.77 -20.82
CA TRP A 39 -11.94 15.41 -20.38
C TRP A 39 -13.45 15.20 -20.20
N HIS A 40 -14.24 16.27 -20.02
CA HIS A 40 -15.69 16.20 -19.97
C HIS A 40 -16.32 16.05 -21.37
N LYS A 41 -15.63 16.51 -22.41
CA LYS A 41 -16.06 16.47 -23.80
C LYS A 41 -14.89 16.08 -24.71
N PRO A 42 -14.46 14.81 -24.66
CA PRO A 42 -13.36 14.36 -25.49
C PRO A 42 -13.74 14.40 -26.97
N ASP A 43 -12.79 14.80 -27.82
CA ASP A 43 -12.96 14.81 -29.28
C ASP A 43 -13.05 13.38 -29.84
N LEU A 44 -12.40 12.44 -29.17
CA LEU A 44 -12.35 11.02 -29.54
C LEU A 44 -12.27 10.14 -28.28
N THR A 45 -13.03 9.05 -28.26
CA THR A 45 -12.92 8.01 -27.23
C THR A 45 -12.69 6.67 -27.91
N LEU A 46 -11.69 5.93 -27.44
CA LEU A 46 -11.36 4.59 -27.89
C LEU A 46 -11.50 3.59 -26.74
N THR A 47 -12.08 2.44 -27.05
CA THR A 47 -12.10 1.28 -26.17
C THR A 47 -10.94 0.37 -26.54
N PRO A 48 -10.03 0.04 -25.62
CA PRO A 48 -8.95 -0.88 -25.91
C PRO A 48 -9.46 -2.31 -26.13
N PRO A 49 -8.71 -3.15 -26.86
CA PRO A 49 -9.03 -4.57 -27.01
C PRO A 49 -9.12 -5.32 -25.67
N GLU A 50 -8.29 -4.93 -24.69
CA GLU A 50 -8.35 -5.41 -23.33
C GLU A 50 -8.30 -4.23 -22.35
N ARG A 51 -9.06 -4.30 -21.25
CA ARG A 51 -9.22 -3.16 -20.32
C ARG A 51 -7.92 -2.60 -19.73
N HIS A 52 -6.90 -3.44 -19.65
CA HIS A 52 -5.61 -3.10 -19.08
C HIS A 52 -4.65 -2.49 -20.11
N PHE A 53 -5.00 -2.50 -21.40
CA PHE A 53 -4.24 -1.79 -22.41
C PHE A 53 -4.58 -0.31 -22.39
N TYR A 54 -3.58 0.51 -22.70
CA TYR A 54 -3.77 1.94 -22.84
C TYR A 54 -3.01 2.47 -24.06
N ALA A 55 -3.41 3.65 -24.52
CA ALA A 55 -2.80 4.27 -25.70
C ALA A 55 -1.56 5.07 -25.29
N LEU A 56 -0.44 4.81 -25.95
CA LEU A 56 0.80 5.57 -25.78
C LEU A 56 1.36 5.94 -27.16
N GLU A 57 1.72 7.20 -27.34
CA GLU A 57 2.43 7.64 -28.53
C GLU A 57 3.92 7.29 -28.37
N ILE A 58 4.45 6.54 -29.34
CA ILE A 58 5.85 6.11 -29.40
C ILE A 58 6.37 6.48 -30.78
N ASN A 59 7.38 7.36 -30.83
CA ASN A 59 7.99 7.82 -32.09
C ASN A 59 6.97 8.33 -33.13
N GLY A 60 5.97 9.11 -32.68
CA GLY A 60 4.94 9.66 -33.55
C GLY A 60 3.84 8.66 -33.96
N VAL A 61 3.80 7.47 -33.37
CA VAL A 61 2.79 6.43 -33.66
C VAL A 61 2.06 6.04 -32.38
N TRP A 62 0.72 6.06 -32.43
CA TRP A 62 -0.10 5.59 -31.32
C TRP A 62 -0.12 4.06 -31.26
N MET A 63 0.28 3.53 -30.10
CA MET A 63 0.40 2.10 -29.82
C MET A 63 -0.49 1.70 -28.64
N TRP A 64 -1.03 0.49 -28.68
CA TRP A 64 -1.54 -0.20 -27.51
C TRP A 64 -0.37 -0.71 -26.67
N VAL A 65 -0.36 -0.33 -25.40
CA VAL A 65 0.66 -0.75 -24.42
C VAL A 65 -0.02 -1.47 -23.27
N ASN A 66 0.62 -2.53 -22.76
CA ASN A 66 0.14 -3.28 -21.61
C ASN A 66 0.32 -2.46 -20.33
N GLY A 67 -0.77 -2.14 -19.64
CA GLY A 67 -0.75 -1.40 -18.37
C GLY A 67 -0.77 -2.27 -17.11
N CYS A 68 -0.64 -3.60 -17.25
CA CYS A 68 -0.58 -4.52 -16.12
C CYS A 68 0.88 -4.76 -15.69
N THR A 69 1.24 -4.24 -14.53
CA THR A 69 2.55 -4.34 -13.90
C THR A 69 3.01 -5.79 -13.71
N HIS A 70 2.09 -6.69 -13.35
CA HIS A 70 2.37 -8.13 -13.27
C HIS A 70 2.80 -8.74 -14.61
N CYS A 71 2.11 -8.39 -15.70
CA CYS A 71 2.47 -8.85 -17.05
C CYS A 71 3.80 -8.24 -17.50
N ASN A 72 4.02 -6.97 -17.16
CA ASN A 72 5.20 -6.23 -17.57
C ASN A 72 6.46 -6.66 -16.82
N GLN A 73 6.33 -7.06 -15.55
CA GLN A 73 7.46 -7.36 -14.65
C GLN A 73 8.45 -6.19 -14.57
N ASN A 74 7.92 -4.96 -14.56
CA ASN A 74 8.70 -3.71 -14.60
C ASN A 74 9.02 -3.13 -13.21
N GLY A 75 8.67 -3.85 -12.13
CA GLY A 75 8.93 -3.42 -10.75
C GLY A 75 7.98 -2.35 -10.20
N GLU A 76 6.98 -1.91 -10.98
CA GLU A 76 5.97 -0.98 -10.50
C GLU A 76 5.05 -1.64 -9.47
N LYS A 77 4.76 -0.91 -8.37
CA LYS A 77 3.94 -1.41 -7.27
C LYS A 77 2.52 -1.73 -7.72
N MET A 78 1.81 -0.82 -8.38
CA MET A 78 0.40 -1.08 -8.72
C MET A 78 0.05 -0.70 -10.15
N SER A 79 -0.79 -1.53 -10.76
CA SER A 79 -1.41 -1.22 -12.05
C SER A 79 -2.62 -0.31 -11.84
N TYR A 80 -2.74 0.76 -12.64
CA TYR A 80 -3.97 1.56 -12.66
C TYR A 80 -5.19 0.73 -13.13
N VAL A 81 -5.00 -0.16 -14.12
CA VAL A 81 -5.97 -1.21 -14.49
C VAL A 81 -5.23 -2.52 -14.69
N THR A 82 -5.67 -3.56 -13.98
CA THR A 82 -5.08 -4.91 -14.02
C THR A 82 -5.80 -5.77 -15.06
N CYS A 83 -5.11 -6.74 -15.70
CA CYS A 83 -5.75 -7.69 -16.61
C CYS A 83 -6.60 -8.71 -15.84
N ASP A 84 -7.56 -9.38 -16.51
CA ASP A 84 -8.46 -10.34 -15.86
C ASP A 84 -7.75 -11.57 -15.27
N MET A 85 -6.56 -11.88 -15.79
CA MET A 85 -5.73 -12.95 -15.23
C MET A 85 -5.17 -12.56 -13.86
N HIS A 86 -4.67 -11.34 -13.71
CA HIS A 86 -4.05 -10.85 -12.48
C HIS A 86 -5.04 -10.12 -11.56
N ASP A 87 -6.26 -9.84 -12.02
CA ASP A 87 -7.30 -9.22 -11.22
C ASP A 87 -8.06 -10.24 -10.37
N ARG A 88 -7.30 -10.89 -9.47
CA ARG A 88 -7.74 -12.01 -8.65
C ARG A 88 -7.16 -11.92 -7.26
N CYS A 89 -7.88 -12.48 -6.29
CA CYS A 89 -7.36 -12.61 -4.92
C CYS A 89 -6.04 -13.39 -4.95
N GLN A 90 -4.99 -12.83 -4.35
CA GLN A 90 -3.68 -13.45 -4.28
C GLN A 90 -3.67 -14.77 -3.49
N CYS A 91 -4.66 -15.01 -2.62
CA CYS A 91 -4.76 -16.23 -1.83
C CYS A 91 -5.59 -17.34 -2.50
N CYS A 92 -6.82 -17.00 -2.95
CA CYS A 92 -7.77 -18.01 -3.42
C CYS A 92 -8.12 -17.91 -4.92
N GLY A 93 -7.63 -16.89 -5.63
CA GLY A 93 -7.83 -16.74 -7.07
C GLY A 93 -9.23 -16.30 -7.52
N ILE A 94 -10.14 -16.00 -6.58
CA ILE A 94 -11.47 -15.45 -6.89
C ILE A 94 -11.31 -14.13 -7.66
N LYS A 95 -12.18 -13.90 -8.66
CA LYS A 95 -12.16 -12.65 -9.42
C LYS A 95 -12.68 -11.51 -8.57
N ARG A 96 -12.20 -10.29 -8.86
CA ARG A 96 -12.64 -9.08 -8.16
C ARG A 96 -14.16 -8.92 -8.13
N ASN A 97 -14.83 -9.09 -9.27
CA ASN A 97 -16.28 -8.93 -9.37
C ASN A 97 -17.05 -9.94 -8.50
N ASP A 98 -16.54 -11.17 -8.38
CA ASP A 98 -17.16 -12.21 -7.55
C ASP A 98 -16.89 -11.95 -6.05
N ALA A 99 -15.71 -11.43 -5.71
CA ALA A 99 -15.34 -11.07 -4.34
C ALA A 99 -16.21 -9.93 -3.79
N ILE A 100 -16.38 -8.84 -4.55
CA ILE A 100 -17.18 -7.68 -4.12
C ILE A 100 -18.69 -7.95 -4.13
N ALA A 101 -19.14 -8.98 -4.85
CA ALA A 101 -20.55 -9.38 -4.86
C ALA A 101 -20.96 -10.15 -3.60
N THR A 102 -20.00 -10.60 -2.78
CA THR A 102 -20.27 -11.29 -1.52
C THR A 102 -20.72 -10.27 -0.45
N PRO A 103 -21.68 -10.58 0.44
CA PRO A 103 -22.04 -9.70 1.55
C PRO A 103 -20.82 -9.32 2.40
N GLY A 104 -20.60 -8.02 2.58
CA GLY A 104 -19.41 -7.46 3.23
C GLY A 104 -18.23 -7.22 2.28
N GLY A 105 -18.22 -7.84 1.09
CA GLY A 105 -17.10 -7.99 0.15
C GLY A 105 -16.15 -6.81 0.03
N GLY A 106 -15.15 -6.78 0.93
CA GLY A 106 -14.00 -5.89 0.87
C GLY A 106 -12.86 -6.42 0.00
N LEU A 107 -12.06 -5.51 -0.53
CA LEU A 107 -10.79 -5.80 -1.19
C LEU A 107 -9.68 -5.13 -0.39
N PHE A 108 -8.67 -5.89 0.00
CA PHE A 108 -7.58 -5.41 0.84
C PHE A 108 -6.29 -5.46 0.04
N GLY A 109 -5.56 -4.35 -0.03
CA GLY A 109 -4.25 -4.31 -0.67
C GLY A 109 -3.30 -5.25 0.05
N SER A 110 -2.61 -6.10 -0.70
CA SER A 110 -1.74 -7.13 -0.13
C SER A 110 -0.47 -7.30 -0.95
N ARG A 111 0.52 -7.96 -0.35
CA ARG A 111 1.75 -8.40 -1.02
C ARG A 111 1.86 -9.90 -0.87
N ASP A 112 2.23 -10.58 -1.94
CA ASP A 112 2.52 -12.01 -1.87
C ASP A 112 3.94 -12.28 -1.35
N ALA A 113 4.31 -13.56 -1.23
CA ALA A 113 5.63 -13.99 -0.75
C ALA A 113 6.81 -13.51 -1.63
N ASN A 114 6.54 -13.06 -2.85
CA ASN A 114 7.54 -12.51 -3.77
C ASN A 114 7.51 -10.97 -3.78
N ASP A 115 6.90 -10.36 -2.76
CA ASP A 115 6.84 -8.92 -2.58
C ASP A 115 5.97 -8.20 -3.65
N VAL A 116 5.20 -8.98 -4.41
CA VAL A 116 4.35 -8.50 -5.51
C VAL A 116 3.02 -8.01 -4.94
N TRP A 117 2.74 -6.74 -5.19
CA TRP A 117 1.50 -6.07 -4.81
C TRP A 117 0.29 -6.61 -5.57
N GLY A 118 -0.81 -6.76 -4.87
CA GLY A 118 -2.10 -7.18 -5.39
C GLY A 118 -3.20 -6.93 -4.37
N TRP A 119 -4.18 -7.82 -4.32
CA TRP A 119 -5.26 -7.74 -3.34
C TRP A 119 -5.71 -9.11 -2.83
N THR A 120 -6.26 -9.14 -1.63
CA THR A 120 -6.96 -10.29 -1.04
C THR A 120 -8.44 -9.99 -0.87
N CYS A 121 -9.28 -11.00 -1.09
CA CYS A 121 -10.71 -10.90 -0.74
C CYS A 121 -10.87 -10.91 0.78
N GLN A 122 -11.98 -10.36 1.26
CA GLN A 122 -12.29 -10.30 2.69
C GLN A 122 -12.13 -11.63 3.44
N PRO A 123 -12.69 -12.77 3.00
CA PRO A 123 -12.52 -14.02 3.75
C PRO A 123 -11.04 -14.44 3.89
N CYS A 124 -10.23 -14.20 2.87
CA CYS A 124 -8.79 -14.50 2.95
C CYS A 124 -8.06 -13.51 3.86
N HIS A 125 -8.45 -12.24 3.84
CA HIS A 125 -7.89 -11.24 4.74
C HIS A 125 -8.23 -11.56 6.20
N GLU A 126 -9.50 -11.85 6.51
CA GLU A 126 -9.95 -12.24 7.84
C GLU A 126 -9.26 -13.52 8.33
N GLN A 127 -9.06 -14.50 7.46
CA GLN A 127 -8.29 -15.70 7.80
C GLN A 127 -6.84 -15.35 8.16
N GLN A 128 -6.17 -14.50 7.37
CA GLN A 128 -4.80 -14.07 7.65
C GLN A 128 -4.71 -13.28 8.97
N GLU A 129 -5.64 -12.38 9.23
CA GLU A 129 -5.71 -11.63 10.50
C GLU A 129 -5.97 -12.56 11.68
N ASN A 130 -6.83 -13.57 11.50
CA ASN A 130 -7.04 -14.59 12.53
C ASN A 130 -5.77 -15.43 12.76
N ASP A 131 -5.07 -15.86 11.70
CA ASP A 131 -3.82 -16.61 11.84
C ASP A 131 -2.74 -15.79 12.56
N LYS A 132 -2.61 -14.50 12.23
CA LYS A 132 -1.73 -13.57 12.95
C LYS A 132 -2.12 -13.45 14.42
N ARG A 133 -3.41 -13.28 14.72
CA ARG A 133 -3.92 -13.21 16.09
C ARG A 133 -3.66 -14.49 16.87
N GLN A 134 -3.89 -15.66 16.29
CA GLN A 134 -3.57 -16.94 16.93
C GLN A 134 -2.07 -17.08 17.20
N ALA A 135 -1.22 -16.67 16.24
CA ALA A 135 0.22 -16.65 16.44
C ALA A 135 0.63 -15.69 17.57
N ALA A 136 -0.02 -14.53 17.69
CA ALA A 136 0.22 -13.58 18.78
C ALA A 136 -0.23 -14.13 20.14
N LEU A 137 -1.41 -14.73 20.22
CA LEU A 137 -1.91 -15.39 21.43
C LEU A 137 -0.98 -16.53 21.88
N ALA A 138 -0.38 -17.26 20.95
CA ALA A 138 0.58 -18.33 21.25
C ALA A 138 1.94 -17.83 21.79
N ARG A 139 2.27 -16.54 21.63
CA ARG A 139 3.47 -15.92 22.22
C ARG A 139 3.25 -15.45 23.66
N ILE A 140 2.02 -15.48 24.16
CA ILE A 140 1.72 -15.03 25.52
C ILE A 140 2.38 -15.98 26.51
N VAL A 141 3.26 -15.42 27.34
CA VAL A 141 3.91 -16.17 28.41
C VAL A 141 2.93 -16.40 29.57
N PRO A 142 3.05 -17.51 30.31
CA PRO A 142 2.27 -17.73 31.52
C PRO A 142 2.44 -16.60 32.56
N ASP A 143 1.41 -16.32 33.35
CA ASP A 143 1.40 -15.24 34.36
C ASP A 143 2.55 -15.34 35.38
N ASP A 144 3.04 -16.56 35.69
CA ASP A 144 4.15 -16.78 36.61
C ASP A 144 5.53 -16.44 36.00
N GLU A 145 5.62 -16.42 34.68
CA GLU A 145 6.80 -15.98 33.92
C GLU A 145 6.76 -14.49 33.58
N TYR A 146 5.57 -13.87 33.56
CA TYR A 146 5.42 -12.43 33.33
C TYR A 146 6.15 -11.59 34.40
N ARG A 147 6.86 -10.55 33.94
CA ARG A 147 7.52 -9.56 34.79
C ARG A 147 7.23 -8.18 34.23
N GLU A 148 6.59 -7.32 35.04
CA GLU A 148 6.33 -5.91 34.67
C GLU A 148 7.61 -5.17 34.30
N SER A 149 8.74 -5.53 34.91
CA SER A 149 10.05 -4.94 34.61
C SER A 149 10.50 -5.14 33.17
N ASP A 150 9.99 -6.15 32.47
CA ASP A 150 10.36 -6.45 31.07
C ASP A 150 9.72 -5.46 30.08
N TYR A 151 8.76 -4.66 30.57
CA TYR A 151 8.02 -3.65 29.80
C TYR A 151 8.21 -2.25 30.38
N TRP A 152 9.10 -2.10 31.37
CA TRP A 152 9.33 -0.87 32.11
C TRP A 152 10.57 -0.13 31.57
N HIS A 153 10.46 1.16 31.27
CA HIS A 153 11.54 1.98 30.66
C HIS A 153 12.10 1.47 29.32
N GLU A 154 11.29 0.77 28.53
CA GLU A 154 11.69 0.33 27.19
C GLU A 154 11.74 1.50 26.19
N SER A 155 12.65 1.46 25.22
CA SER A 155 12.74 2.48 24.17
C SER A 155 11.61 2.41 23.14
N GLU A 156 10.96 1.25 23.04
CA GLU A 156 9.85 0.96 22.14
C GLU A 156 8.72 0.36 22.98
N ALA A 157 7.50 0.88 22.86
CA ALA A 157 6.36 0.34 23.58
C ALA A 157 5.99 -1.03 23.00
N LYS A 158 5.78 -2.01 23.88
CA LYS A 158 5.42 -3.39 23.52
C LYS A 158 4.17 -3.83 24.27
N CYS A 159 3.38 -4.69 23.65
CA CYS A 159 2.26 -5.36 24.30
C CYS A 159 2.77 -6.26 25.43
N PRO A 160 2.32 -6.07 26.69
CA PRO A 160 2.76 -6.89 27.82
C PRO A 160 2.30 -8.36 27.73
N TYR A 161 1.35 -8.65 26.84
CA TYR A 161 0.85 -10.01 26.61
C TYR A 161 1.65 -10.74 25.54
N CYS A 162 1.64 -10.23 24.29
CA CYS A 162 2.17 -10.98 23.13
C CYS A 162 3.53 -10.47 22.63
N ASN A 163 4.11 -9.47 23.32
CA ASN A 163 5.37 -8.82 22.99
C ASN A 163 5.42 -8.14 21.60
N ALA A 164 4.26 -7.88 20.99
CA ALA A 164 4.17 -7.10 19.75
C ALA A 164 4.56 -5.64 20.00
N GLU A 165 5.31 -5.05 19.08
CA GLU A 165 5.60 -3.62 19.10
C GLU A 165 4.31 -2.81 18.88
N ILE A 166 4.19 -1.68 19.58
CA ILE A 166 3.01 -0.83 19.56
C ILE A 166 3.34 0.48 18.85
N CYS A 167 2.44 0.93 17.98
CA CYS A 167 2.56 2.24 17.35
C CYS A 167 2.28 3.35 18.38
N THR A 168 3.28 4.19 18.65
CA THR A 168 3.17 5.31 19.61
C THR A 168 3.20 6.69 18.97
N GLU A 169 3.12 6.80 17.63
CA GLU A 169 3.26 8.08 16.90
C GLU A 169 2.31 9.20 17.37
N GLU A 170 1.15 8.85 17.92
CA GLU A 170 0.16 9.80 18.47
C GLU A 170 -0.01 9.66 20.00
N LYS A 171 0.90 8.95 20.67
CA LYS A 171 0.81 8.55 22.09
C LYS A 171 1.91 9.13 22.96
N ASP A 172 2.56 10.17 22.48
CA ASP A 172 3.59 10.90 23.21
C ASP A 172 3.09 11.38 24.59
N GLY A 173 1.81 11.69 24.78
CA GLY A 173 1.28 12.16 26.07
C GLY A 173 0.68 11.09 26.98
N ALA A 174 0.77 9.80 26.64
CA ALA A 174 -0.01 8.76 27.31
C ALA A 174 0.30 8.67 28.82
N ASP A 175 -0.73 8.63 29.65
CA ASP A 175 -0.63 8.48 31.11
C ASP A 175 -1.74 7.55 31.59
N GLY A 176 -1.44 6.25 31.70
CA GLY A 176 -2.43 5.22 31.99
C GLY A 176 -3.52 5.09 30.93
N GLU A 177 -3.21 5.39 29.66
CA GLU A 177 -4.19 5.30 28.59
C GLU A 177 -4.49 3.84 28.25
N SER A 178 -5.78 3.47 28.31
CA SER A 178 -6.24 2.15 27.91
C SER A 178 -6.09 1.95 26.40
N MET A 179 -5.40 0.89 26.01
CA MET A 179 -5.13 0.53 24.62
C MET A 179 -5.41 -0.96 24.36
N GLU A 180 -5.92 -1.28 23.17
CA GLU A 180 -6.07 -2.65 22.69
C GLU A 180 -4.90 -3.00 21.76
N CYS A 181 -4.28 -4.17 21.96
CA CYS A 181 -3.22 -4.64 21.07
C CYS A 181 -3.79 -5.08 19.72
N ASP A 182 -3.32 -4.50 18.62
CA ASP A 182 -3.76 -4.85 17.27
C ASP A 182 -3.49 -6.32 16.91
N GLU A 183 -2.42 -6.93 17.46
CA GLU A 183 -2.11 -8.33 17.20
C GLU A 183 -2.95 -9.30 18.06
N CYS A 184 -2.87 -9.23 19.39
CA CYS A 184 -3.50 -10.22 20.25
C CYS A 184 -4.92 -9.85 20.74
N GLY A 185 -5.32 -8.58 20.64
CA GLY A 185 -6.63 -8.08 21.10
C GLY A 185 -6.77 -7.91 22.61
N ASN A 186 -5.71 -8.11 23.40
CA ASN A 186 -5.76 -7.82 24.84
C ASN A 186 -5.65 -6.32 25.09
N VAL A 187 -6.30 -5.87 26.17
CA VAL A 187 -6.29 -4.47 26.61
C VAL A 187 -5.25 -4.28 27.71
N PHE A 188 -4.46 -3.22 27.62
CA PHE A 188 -3.44 -2.83 28.60
C PHE A 188 -3.40 -1.31 28.76
N GLU A 189 -2.67 -0.83 29.77
CA GLU A 189 -2.45 0.60 29.99
C GLU A 189 -1.06 0.99 29.45
N LEU A 190 -0.99 2.13 28.73
CA LEU A 190 0.24 2.72 28.26
C LEU A 190 0.54 4.01 29.01
N THR A 191 1.77 4.16 29.47
CA THR A 191 2.32 5.40 30.04
C THR A 191 3.60 5.78 29.30
N ALA A 192 3.65 6.99 28.77
CA ALA A 192 4.81 7.59 28.13
C ALA A 192 5.66 8.31 29.18
N GLU A 193 6.90 7.88 29.34
CA GLU A 193 7.83 8.47 30.31
C GLU A 193 8.92 9.28 29.62
N TYR A 194 9.09 10.54 30.03
CA TYR A 194 10.10 11.45 29.51
C TYR A 194 11.18 11.73 30.55
N SER A 195 12.44 11.47 30.18
CA SER A 195 13.59 11.94 30.94
C SER A 195 14.28 13.07 30.20
N VAL A 196 14.15 14.30 30.71
CA VAL A 196 14.80 15.50 30.16
C VAL A 196 15.81 16.05 31.17
N SER A 197 17.08 16.14 30.77
CA SER A 197 18.14 16.72 31.59
C SER A 197 18.80 17.91 30.91
N TRP A 198 19.07 18.98 31.67
CA TRP A 198 19.62 20.24 31.17
C TRP A 198 20.96 20.56 31.84
N THR A 199 21.95 20.99 31.05
CA THR A 199 23.21 21.55 31.54
C THR A 199 23.39 22.94 30.95
N THR A 200 23.63 23.95 31.78
CA THR A 200 23.90 25.32 31.34
C THR A 200 25.29 25.75 31.76
N VAL A 201 25.95 26.49 30.88
CA VAL A 201 27.29 27.05 31.11
C VAL A 201 27.26 28.55 30.89
N ARG A 202 28.02 29.29 31.71
CA ARG A 202 28.12 30.74 31.60
C ARG A 202 29.01 31.12 30.42
N VAL A 203 28.52 31.95 29.51
CA VAL A 203 29.37 32.66 28.55
C VAL A 203 29.83 33.96 29.21
N GLY A 204 31.14 34.13 29.35
CA GLY A 204 31.72 35.34 29.96
C GLY A 204 31.36 36.58 29.16
N GLY A 205 30.69 37.54 29.81
CA GLY A 205 30.45 38.87 29.28
C GLY A 205 31.01 39.90 30.25
N SER A 206 32.28 40.26 30.07
CA SER A 206 32.85 41.57 30.41
C SER A 206 34.36 41.60 30.16
N ASP A 207 34.77 42.18 29.03
CA ASP A 207 35.92 43.08 28.98
C ASP A 207 35.58 44.22 28.01
N ALA A 208 34.60 45.03 28.41
CA ALA A 208 34.54 46.42 27.96
C ALA A 208 35.44 47.21 28.91
N SER A 209 36.75 47.14 28.71
CA SER A 209 37.70 48.07 29.31
C SER A 209 37.49 49.44 28.64
N LYS A 210 37.08 50.41 29.46
CA LYS A 210 37.21 51.84 29.16
C LYS A 210 38.67 52.26 29.15
#